data_AF-A0A8S2ZQS2-F1
#
_entry.id   AF-A0A8S2ZQS2-F1
#
_cell.length_a   1.000
_cell.length_b   1.000
_cell.length_c   1.000
_cell.angle_alpha   90.00
_cell.angle_beta   90.00
_cell.angle_gamma   90.00
#
_symmetry.space_group_name_H-M   'P 1'
#
loop_
_entity.id
_entity.type
_entity.pdbx_description
1 polymer ?
#
loop_
_entity_poly.entity_id
_entity_poly.type
_entity_poly.pdbx_seq_one_letter_code
_entity_poly.pdbx_strand_id
1 'polypeptide(L)'
;DDPLGNLNLAFDIAEKHLDIPKMLDAEEINNSIKADEKVVMTYVSSYYHAFSTTRKAEQAASRICKVLSVNQENEQMMAEYERLASDLLEWIRKKKPWLENRATDNTLHGTQAKLGEFRDYCRSQKPPRLSQKAKLETDFNTLQTRLRLSNRPAFTPTEGKLIVNIVDAWKDLELAEKGFEDWLLRELRRLERLDHLAKKFQHKCNIHEEWSYGKIDLLTSSDFKRCSLNDLRALSRKHLAFESDLAAHQDRVEQIAAIAQELNVLGYDQIVMVNQRCQRICNEWDQLGDLTHKRRIALTDAERIVERIDTLFLEYAKKASPYVNWLDGAREDLVDMFFIHTLDEIRGLIEAHHQFKATLGEADAEYKNIIRLVTEARQTCQENGLEFVSNPYSNIKPEELSAKWNDVQALVPQRDQDLETEFIKQQQNERFR
;
A
#
# COMPACT_ATOMS: atom_id res chain seq x y z
N ASP A 1 -17.08 -123.29 8.94
CA ASP A 1 -16.48 -122.58 7.81
C ASP A 1 -16.79 -123.32 6.53
N ASP A 2 -17.66 -122.75 5.69
CA ASP A 2 -18.07 -123.25 4.38
C ASP A 2 -17.37 -122.41 3.30
N PRO A 3 -16.21 -122.87 2.78
CA PRO A 3 -15.44 -122.10 1.80
C PRO A 3 -16.17 -121.97 0.47
N LEU A 4 -16.95 -122.99 0.08
CA LEU A 4 -17.67 -123.04 -1.18
C LEU A 4 -18.84 -122.05 -1.18
N GLY A 5 -19.62 -122.02 -0.10
CA GLY A 5 -20.71 -121.06 0.08
C GLY A 5 -20.21 -119.62 0.17
N ASN A 6 -19.07 -119.39 0.85
CA ASN A 6 -18.47 -118.05 0.95
C ASN A 6 -17.96 -117.52 -0.40
N LEU A 7 -17.35 -118.37 -1.23
CA LEU A 7 -16.87 -117.98 -2.56
C LEU A 7 -18.03 -117.68 -3.51
N ASN A 8 -19.04 -118.56 -3.57
CA ASN A 8 -20.22 -118.32 -4.39
C ASN A 8 -20.98 -117.07 -3.96
N LEU A 9 -21.15 -116.84 -2.66
CA LEU A 9 -21.77 -115.61 -2.14
C LEU A 9 -20.98 -114.35 -2.52
N ALA A 10 -19.64 -114.39 -2.43
CA ALA A 10 -18.80 -113.27 -2.84
C ALA A 10 -18.88 -112.99 -4.35
N PHE A 11 -19.00 -114.04 -5.18
CA PHE A 11 -19.12 -113.93 -6.63
C PHE A 11 -20.51 -113.43 -7.05
N ASP A 12 -21.57 -113.94 -6.43
CA ASP A 12 -22.96 -113.49 -6.64
C ASP A 12 -23.16 -112.01 -6.27
N ILE A 13 -22.62 -111.59 -5.12
CA ILE A 13 -22.72 -110.19 -4.67
C ILE A 13 -21.97 -109.26 -5.64
N ALA A 14 -20.81 -109.67 -6.13
CA ALA A 14 -20.01 -108.84 -7.02
C ALA A 14 -20.60 -108.73 -8.43
N GLU A 15 -21.18 -109.79 -8.97
CA GLU A 15 -21.89 -109.73 -10.24
C GLU A 15 -23.14 -108.83 -10.14
N LYS A 16 -23.93 -109.00 -9.06
CA LYS A 16 -25.19 -108.28 -8.89
C LYS A 16 -25.05 -106.80 -8.51
N HIS A 17 -24.03 -106.45 -7.72
CA HIS A 17 -23.88 -105.10 -7.15
C HIS A 17 -22.67 -104.32 -7.67
N LEU A 18 -21.65 -105.00 -8.21
CA LEU A 18 -20.42 -104.36 -8.71
C LEU A 18 -20.21 -104.55 -10.21
N ASP A 19 -21.13 -105.25 -10.91
CA ASP A 19 -21.04 -105.58 -12.34
C ASP A 19 -19.73 -106.32 -12.70
N ILE A 20 -19.21 -107.13 -11.77
CA ILE A 20 -18.01 -107.95 -11.98
C ILE A 20 -18.44 -109.36 -12.42
N PRO A 21 -18.16 -109.79 -13.65
CA PRO A 21 -18.56 -111.10 -14.14
C PRO A 21 -17.91 -112.23 -13.35
N LYS A 22 -18.62 -113.32 -13.07
CA LYS A 22 -18.06 -114.51 -12.42
C LYS A 22 -17.02 -115.19 -13.32
N MET A 23 -15.74 -114.92 -13.08
CA MET A 23 -14.62 -115.48 -13.86
C MET A 23 -13.95 -116.68 -13.17
N LEU A 24 -14.41 -117.03 -11.97
CA LEU A 24 -13.86 -118.10 -11.14
C LEU A 24 -14.96 -119.10 -10.80
N ASP A 25 -14.66 -120.38 -10.92
CA ASP A 25 -15.50 -121.45 -10.42
C ASP A 25 -15.11 -121.77 -8.96
N ALA A 26 -16.09 -121.68 -8.05
CA ALA A 26 -15.88 -121.92 -6.63
C ALA A 26 -15.50 -123.37 -6.31
N GLU A 27 -15.96 -124.34 -7.12
CA GLU A 27 -15.61 -125.76 -6.95
C GLU A 27 -14.16 -126.04 -7.38
N GLU A 28 -13.70 -125.35 -8.43
CA GLU A 28 -12.33 -125.48 -8.95
C GLU A 28 -11.29 -124.87 -7.98
N ILE A 29 -11.62 -123.75 -7.33
CA ILE A 29 -10.74 -123.11 -6.34
C ILE A 29 -10.65 -123.89 -5.03
N ASN A 30 -11.76 -124.49 -4.57
CA ASN A 30 -11.80 -125.19 -3.28
C ASN A 30 -11.14 -126.59 -3.35
N ASN A 31 -11.17 -127.23 -4.52
CA ASN A 31 -10.62 -128.59 -4.71
C ASN A 31 -9.16 -128.61 -5.20
N SER A 32 -8.61 -127.49 -5.67
CA SER A 32 -7.23 -127.41 -6.16
C SER A 32 -6.21 -127.20 -5.05
N ILE A 33 -5.12 -127.97 -5.06
CA ILE A 33 -4.00 -127.85 -4.11
C ILE A 33 -3.27 -126.50 -4.26
N LYS A 34 -3.34 -125.87 -5.45
CA LYS A 34 -2.80 -124.54 -5.73
C LYS A 34 -3.63 -123.86 -6.82
N ALA A 35 -4.46 -122.88 -6.44
CA ALA A 35 -5.25 -122.10 -7.40
C ALA A 35 -4.36 -121.34 -8.40
N ASP A 36 -4.81 -121.20 -9.65
CA ASP A 36 -4.08 -120.44 -10.67
C ASP A 36 -4.02 -118.96 -10.28
N GLU A 37 -2.82 -118.55 -9.85
CA GLU A 37 -2.50 -117.21 -9.37
C GLU A 37 -2.87 -116.14 -10.41
N LYS A 38 -2.74 -116.43 -11.71
CA LYS A 38 -3.09 -115.44 -12.75
C LYS A 38 -4.59 -115.19 -12.82
N VAL A 39 -5.40 -116.22 -12.69
CA VAL A 39 -6.87 -116.11 -12.80
C VAL A 39 -7.43 -115.46 -11.53
N VAL A 40 -6.94 -115.87 -10.35
CA VAL A 40 -7.30 -115.22 -9.07
C VAL A 40 -6.87 -113.75 -9.07
N MET A 41 -5.66 -113.44 -9.53
CA MET A 41 -5.19 -112.05 -9.63
C MET A 41 -6.01 -111.22 -10.61
N THR A 42 -6.45 -111.80 -11.74
CA THR A 42 -7.29 -111.10 -12.73
C THR A 42 -8.67 -110.79 -12.15
N TYR A 43 -9.25 -111.73 -11.41
CA TYR A 43 -10.54 -111.54 -10.75
C TYR A 43 -10.46 -110.50 -9.63
N VAL A 44 -9.47 -110.62 -8.74
CA VAL A 44 -9.22 -109.63 -7.67
C VAL A 44 -8.88 -108.25 -8.25
N SER A 45 -8.16 -108.19 -9.38
CA SER A 45 -7.89 -106.95 -10.12
C SER A 45 -9.18 -106.30 -10.63
N SER A 46 -10.18 -107.08 -11.02
CA SER A 46 -11.50 -106.56 -11.44
C SER A 46 -12.24 -105.90 -10.28
N TYR A 47 -12.16 -106.45 -9.05
CA TYR A 47 -12.65 -105.77 -7.83
C TYR A 47 -11.87 -104.49 -7.56
N TYR A 48 -10.55 -104.50 -7.71
CA TYR A 48 -9.74 -103.28 -7.60
C TYR A 48 -10.15 -102.24 -8.64
N HIS A 49 -10.43 -102.63 -9.88
CA HIS A 49 -10.89 -101.71 -10.92
C HIS A 49 -12.28 -101.12 -10.59
N ALA A 50 -13.25 -101.92 -10.14
CA ALA A 50 -14.57 -101.42 -9.74
C ALA A 50 -14.47 -100.42 -8.57
N PHE A 51 -13.81 -100.81 -7.47
CA PHE A 51 -13.67 -99.92 -6.30
C PHE A 51 -12.72 -98.74 -6.55
N SER A 52 -11.65 -98.92 -7.32
CA SER A 52 -10.75 -97.82 -7.68
C SER A 52 -11.38 -96.87 -8.68
N THR A 53 -12.35 -97.29 -9.50
CA THR A 53 -13.06 -96.39 -10.43
C THR A 53 -13.92 -95.40 -9.65
N THR A 54 -14.66 -95.88 -8.64
CA THR A 54 -15.41 -95.01 -7.71
C THR A 54 -14.47 -94.07 -6.95
N ARG A 55 -13.34 -94.58 -6.41
CA ARG A 55 -12.34 -93.76 -5.73
C ARG A 55 -11.65 -92.75 -6.66
N LYS A 56 -11.41 -93.12 -7.92
CA LYS A 56 -10.85 -92.23 -8.96
C LYS A 56 -11.86 -91.13 -9.32
N ALA A 57 -13.15 -91.45 -9.38
CA ALA A 57 -14.23 -90.48 -9.61
C ALA A 57 -14.34 -89.47 -8.45
N GLU A 58 -14.30 -89.92 -7.19
CA GLU A 58 -14.27 -89.03 -6.02
C GLU A 58 -13.00 -88.16 -5.98
N GLN A 59 -11.83 -88.72 -6.29
CA GLN A 59 -10.59 -87.95 -6.37
C GLN A 59 -10.60 -86.94 -7.52
N ALA A 60 -11.19 -87.29 -8.67
CA ALA A 60 -11.39 -86.36 -9.78
C ALA A 60 -12.36 -85.24 -9.40
N ALA A 61 -13.48 -85.55 -8.75
CA ALA A 61 -14.44 -84.57 -8.24
C ALA A 61 -13.79 -83.62 -7.21
N SER A 62 -13.02 -84.15 -6.26
CA SER A 62 -12.27 -83.35 -5.28
C SER A 62 -11.26 -82.40 -5.94
N ARG A 63 -10.55 -82.86 -6.98
CA ARG A 63 -9.64 -82.02 -7.77
C ARG A 63 -10.40 -80.91 -8.51
N ILE A 64 -11.55 -81.22 -9.12
CA ILE A 64 -12.41 -80.25 -9.80
C ILE A 64 -12.92 -79.20 -8.80
N CYS A 65 -13.40 -79.60 -7.63
CA CYS A 65 -13.86 -78.69 -6.58
C CYS A 65 -12.75 -77.74 -6.13
N LYS A 66 -11.51 -78.23 -5.97
CA LYS A 66 -10.37 -77.39 -5.60
C LYS A 66 -10.03 -76.37 -6.68
N VAL A 67 -10.07 -76.77 -7.95
CA VAL A 67 -9.83 -75.87 -9.09
C VAL A 67 -10.94 -74.82 -9.22
N LEU A 68 -12.21 -75.20 -8.98
CA LEU A 68 -13.35 -74.29 -8.96
C LEU A 68 -13.24 -73.27 -7.83
N SER A 69 -12.90 -73.70 -6.62
CA SER A 69 -12.70 -72.80 -5.47
C SER A 69 -11.62 -71.76 -5.74
N VAL A 70 -10.47 -72.16 -6.28
CA VAL A 70 -9.40 -71.21 -6.65
C VAL A 70 -9.87 -70.26 -7.76
N ASN A 71 -10.70 -70.73 -8.70
CA ASN A 71 -11.25 -69.86 -9.74
C ASN A 71 -12.21 -68.82 -9.17
N GLN A 72 -13.13 -69.23 -8.29
CA GLN A 72 -14.06 -68.33 -7.62
C GLN A 72 -13.32 -67.25 -6.81
N GLU A 73 -12.26 -67.62 -6.09
CA GLU A 73 -11.43 -66.62 -5.39
C GLU A 73 -10.77 -65.63 -6.36
N ASN A 74 -10.26 -66.11 -7.50
CA ASN A 74 -9.67 -65.23 -8.51
C ASN A 74 -10.71 -64.29 -9.12
N GLU A 75 -11.92 -64.78 -9.40
CA GLU A 75 -13.04 -63.95 -9.88
C GLU A 75 -13.45 -62.89 -8.83
N GLN A 76 -13.47 -63.25 -7.55
CA GLN A 76 -13.72 -62.29 -6.47
C GLN A 76 -12.64 -61.22 -6.39
N MET A 77 -11.35 -61.60 -6.50
CA MET A 77 -10.24 -60.64 -6.54
C MET A 77 -10.30 -59.72 -7.77
N MET A 78 -10.67 -60.26 -8.95
CA MET A 78 -10.88 -59.46 -10.16
C MET A 78 -12.00 -58.44 -9.97
N ALA A 79 -13.14 -58.87 -9.43
CA ALA A 79 -14.29 -58.00 -9.17
C ALA A 79 -13.98 -56.92 -8.13
N GLU A 80 -13.26 -57.27 -7.07
CA GLU A 80 -12.86 -56.32 -6.03
C GLU A 80 -11.86 -55.28 -6.59
N TYR A 81 -10.89 -55.70 -7.42
CA TYR A 81 -10.01 -54.78 -8.13
C TYR A 81 -10.79 -53.79 -8.99
N GLU A 82 -11.71 -54.29 -9.83
CA GLU A 82 -12.54 -53.47 -10.71
C GLU A 82 -13.39 -52.45 -9.93
N ARG A 83 -13.98 -52.89 -8.82
CA ARG A 83 -14.79 -52.03 -7.94
C ARG A 83 -13.95 -50.94 -7.30
N LEU A 84 -12.80 -51.30 -6.70
CA LEU A 84 -11.90 -50.35 -6.05
C LEU A 84 -11.27 -49.37 -7.04
N ALA A 85 -10.92 -49.81 -8.24
CA ALA A 85 -10.35 -48.97 -9.29
C ALA A 85 -11.39 -47.96 -9.79
N SER A 86 -12.65 -48.38 -9.98
CA SER A 86 -13.74 -47.51 -10.41
C SER A 86 -14.02 -46.42 -9.37
N ASP A 87 -14.17 -46.81 -8.09
CA ASP A 87 -14.43 -45.87 -6.99
C ASP A 87 -13.28 -44.86 -6.81
N LEU A 88 -12.02 -45.30 -6.91
CA LEU A 88 -10.88 -44.41 -6.83
C LEU A 88 -10.83 -43.42 -8.00
N LEU A 89 -10.99 -43.90 -9.25
CA LEU A 89 -10.95 -43.06 -10.43
C LEU A 89 -12.11 -42.07 -10.48
N GLU A 90 -13.31 -42.48 -10.05
CA GLU A 90 -14.46 -41.59 -9.92
C GLU A 90 -14.22 -40.50 -8.88
N TRP A 91 -13.67 -40.86 -7.71
CA TRP A 91 -13.30 -39.89 -6.69
C TRP A 91 -12.28 -38.87 -7.19
N ILE A 92 -11.23 -39.32 -7.90
CA ILE A 92 -10.24 -38.43 -8.53
C ILE A 92 -10.91 -37.48 -9.53
N ARG A 93 -11.74 -38.01 -10.43
CA ARG A 93 -12.47 -37.22 -11.44
C ARG A 93 -13.37 -36.16 -10.80
N LYS A 94 -13.99 -36.46 -9.66
CA LYS A 94 -14.85 -35.51 -8.94
C LYS A 94 -14.05 -34.45 -8.17
N LYS A 95 -12.86 -34.79 -7.66
CA LYS A 95 -12.01 -33.87 -6.88
C LYS A 95 -11.18 -32.93 -7.74
N LYS A 96 -10.76 -33.37 -8.93
CA LYS A 96 -9.93 -32.57 -9.83
C LYS A 96 -10.53 -31.18 -10.15
N PRO A 97 -11.83 -31.04 -10.53
CA PRO A 97 -12.42 -29.71 -10.76
C PRO A 97 -12.45 -28.80 -9.54
N TRP A 98 -12.63 -29.38 -8.34
CA TRP A 98 -12.58 -28.61 -7.09
C TRP A 98 -11.16 -28.07 -6.82
N LEU A 99 -10.14 -28.89 -7.07
CA LEU A 99 -8.73 -28.48 -6.99
C LEU A 99 -8.28 -27.59 -8.13
N GLU A 100 -9.02 -27.49 -9.24
CA GLU A 100 -8.75 -26.59 -10.36
C GLU A 100 -9.51 -25.26 -10.24
N ASN A 101 -10.50 -25.18 -9.36
CA ASN A 101 -11.23 -23.95 -9.11
C ASN A 101 -10.34 -22.90 -8.43
N ARG A 102 -10.14 -21.76 -9.09
CA ARG A 102 -9.33 -20.62 -8.63
C ARG A 102 -10.19 -19.40 -8.28
N ALA A 103 -11.50 -19.55 -8.11
CA ALA A 103 -12.37 -18.42 -7.75
C ALA A 103 -12.18 -18.04 -6.28
N THR A 104 -12.15 -16.76 -5.95
CA THR A 104 -12.29 -16.23 -4.57
C THR A 104 -13.36 -15.16 -4.55
N ASP A 105 -13.88 -14.89 -3.36
CA ASP A 105 -14.73 -13.73 -3.06
C ASP A 105 -13.89 -12.45 -2.81
N ASN A 106 -12.60 -12.49 -3.11
CA ASN A 106 -11.60 -11.46 -2.78
C ASN A 106 -11.52 -11.11 -1.29
N THR A 107 -12.01 -11.97 -0.38
CA THR A 107 -11.94 -11.73 1.06
C THR A 107 -10.92 -12.63 1.75
N LEU A 108 -10.22 -12.06 2.74
CA LEU A 108 -9.27 -12.80 3.55
C LEU A 108 -9.96 -13.97 4.28
N HIS A 109 -11.14 -13.71 4.83
CA HIS A 109 -11.94 -14.70 5.54
C HIS A 109 -12.38 -15.86 4.62
N GLY A 110 -12.89 -15.56 3.42
CA GLY A 110 -13.29 -16.57 2.44
C GLY A 110 -12.12 -17.45 2.00
N THR A 111 -10.95 -16.86 1.79
CA THR A 111 -9.73 -17.61 1.42
C THR A 111 -9.20 -18.45 2.58
N GLN A 112 -9.28 -17.96 3.83
CA GLN A 112 -8.96 -18.75 5.03
C GLN A 112 -9.90 -19.95 5.21
N ALA A 113 -11.19 -19.78 4.93
CA ALA A 113 -12.16 -20.88 4.96
C ALA A 113 -11.78 -21.97 3.94
N LYS A 114 -11.42 -21.59 2.70
CA LYS A 114 -10.92 -22.53 1.67
C LYS A 114 -9.65 -23.25 2.09
N LEU A 115 -8.73 -22.57 2.78
CA LEU A 115 -7.54 -23.22 3.33
C LEU A 115 -7.93 -24.27 4.40
N GLY A 116 -8.94 -23.98 5.22
CA GLY A 116 -9.52 -24.94 6.16
C GLY A 116 -10.05 -26.19 5.45
N GLU A 117 -10.88 -26.01 4.43
CA GLU A 117 -11.41 -27.11 3.61
C GLU A 117 -10.29 -27.94 2.95
N PHE A 118 -9.23 -27.29 2.47
CA PHE A 118 -8.06 -27.97 1.91
C PHE A 118 -7.29 -28.79 2.96
N ARG A 119 -7.12 -28.25 4.17
CA ARG A 119 -6.51 -28.99 5.29
C ARG A 119 -7.33 -30.20 5.68
N ASP A 120 -8.65 -30.10 5.71
CA ASP A 120 -9.56 -31.23 6.01
C ASP A 120 -9.52 -32.28 4.90
N TYR A 121 -9.44 -31.86 3.64
CA TYR A 121 -9.21 -32.75 2.50
C TYR A 121 -7.90 -33.55 2.67
N CYS A 122 -6.79 -32.88 2.97
CA CYS A 122 -5.49 -33.50 3.15
C CYS A 122 -5.41 -34.41 4.39
N ARG A 123 -6.07 -34.03 5.50
CA ARG A 123 -6.01 -34.75 6.77
C ARG A 123 -6.94 -35.96 6.83
N SER A 124 -8.13 -35.84 6.26
CA SER A 124 -9.20 -36.82 6.48
C SER A 124 -9.62 -37.54 5.20
N GLN A 125 -9.66 -36.86 4.05
CA GLN A 125 -10.21 -37.44 2.82
C GLN A 125 -9.16 -38.15 1.96
N LYS A 126 -7.96 -37.57 1.80
CA LYS A 126 -6.89 -38.12 0.95
C LYS A 126 -6.22 -39.40 1.51
N PRO A 127 -5.90 -39.50 2.82
CA PRO A 127 -5.20 -40.67 3.36
C PRO A 127 -5.87 -42.03 3.09
N PRO A 128 -7.19 -42.23 3.29
CA PRO A 128 -7.81 -43.51 2.97
C PRO A 128 -7.77 -43.86 1.47
N ARG A 129 -7.77 -42.85 0.59
CA ARG A 129 -7.64 -43.04 -0.87
C ARG A 129 -6.22 -43.44 -1.29
N LEU A 130 -5.21 -42.94 -0.58
CA LEU A 130 -3.83 -43.39 -0.75
C LEU A 130 -3.68 -44.87 -0.35
N SER A 131 -4.28 -45.27 0.77
CA SER A 131 -4.32 -46.68 1.19
C SER A 131 -5.05 -47.56 0.17
N GLN A 132 -6.14 -47.08 -0.42
CA GLN A 132 -6.87 -47.77 -1.50
C GLN A 132 -6.01 -47.96 -2.76
N LYS A 133 -5.25 -46.93 -3.16
CA LYS A 133 -4.29 -47.04 -4.28
C LYS A 133 -3.22 -48.11 -4.02
N ALA A 134 -2.64 -48.14 -2.82
CA ALA A 134 -1.65 -49.16 -2.45
C ALA A 134 -2.25 -50.57 -2.41
N LYS A 135 -3.50 -50.71 -1.93
CA LYS A 135 -4.24 -51.96 -1.95
C LYS A 135 -4.48 -52.46 -3.38
N LEU A 136 -4.89 -51.59 -4.31
CA LEU A 136 -5.09 -51.93 -5.71
C LEU A 136 -3.82 -52.52 -6.37
N GLU A 137 -2.67 -51.91 -6.11
CA GLU A 137 -1.38 -52.41 -6.61
C GLU A 137 -1.03 -53.79 -6.01
N THR A 138 -1.30 -53.97 -4.72
CA THR A 138 -1.07 -55.24 -4.01
C THR A 138 -1.98 -56.36 -4.51
N ASP A 139 -3.29 -56.06 -4.66
CA ASP A 139 -4.31 -57.00 -5.16
C ASP A 139 -3.98 -57.41 -6.61
N PHE A 140 -3.59 -56.45 -7.46
CA PHE A 140 -3.18 -56.73 -8.84
C PHE A 140 -1.94 -57.63 -8.91
N ASN A 141 -0.87 -57.31 -8.17
CA ASN A 141 0.35 -58.12 -8.15
C ASN A 141 0.12 -59.53 -7.61
N THR A 142 -0.74 -59.66 -6.59
CA THR A 142 -1.14 -60.95 -6.01
C THR A 142 -1.91 -61.78 -7.01
N LEU A 143 -2.92 -61.20 -7.66
CA LEU A 143 -3.74 -61.87 -8.66
C LEU A 143 -2.90 -62.30 -9.87
N GLN A 144 -2.02 -61.43 -10.36
CA GLN A 144 -1.13 -61.72 -11.48
C GLN A 144 -0.20 -62.91 -11.17
N THR A 145 0.33 -62.96 -9.94
CA THR A 145 1.18 -64.06 -9.48
C THR A 145 0.38 -65.37 -9.35
N ARG A 146 -0.83 -65.33 -8.77
CA ARG A 146 -1.72 -66.50 -8.64
C ARG A 146 -2.10 -67.10 -9.99
N LEU A 147 -2.44 -66.25 -10.98
CA LEU A 147 -2.80 -66.68 -12.33
C LEU A 147 -1.60 -67.30 -13.05
N ARG A 148 -0.41 -66.69 -12.93
CA ARG A 148 0.84 -67.23 -13.49
C ARG A 148 1.18 -68.61 -12.94
N LEU A 149 1.15 -68.77 -11.61
CA LEU A 149 1.44 -70.06 -10.96
C LEU A 149 0.43 -71.15 -11.35
N SER A 150 -0.79 -70.76 -11.68
CA SER A 150 -1.86 -71.68 -12.10
C SER A 150 -1.89 -71.92 -13.62
N ASN A 151 -0.91 -71.39 -14.38
CA ASN A 151 -0.87 -71.41 -15.85
C ASN A 151 -2.17 -70.89 -16.51
N ARG A 152 -2.79 -69.87 -15.91
CA ARG A 152 -3.99 -69.20 -16.44
C ARG A 152 -3.60 -67.90 -17.15
N PRO A 153 -4.44 -67.40 -18.08
CA PRO A 153 -4.23 -66.09 -18.70
C PRO A 153 -4.07 -64.99 -17.65
N ALA A 154 -3.21 -64.02 -17.95
CA ALA A 154 -3.02 -62.83 -17.14
C ALA A 154 -4.33 -62.04 -17.00
N PHE A 155 -4.55 -61.44 -15.83
CA PHE A 155 -5.68 -60.55 -15.64
C PHE A 155 -5.42 -59.22 -16.34
N THR A 156 -6.31 -58.85 -17.25
CA THR A 156 -6.32 -57.54 -17.89
C THR A 156 -7.57 -56.79 -17.45
N PRO A 157 -7.43 -55.74 -16.60
CA PRO A 157 -8.53 -54.87 -16.23
C PRO A 157 -9.23 -54.24 -17.44
N THR A 158 -10.46 -53.78 -17.22
CA THR A 158 -11.22 -52.99 -18.20
C THR A 158 -10.43 -51.77 -18.65
N GLU A 159 -10.61 -51.35 -19.91
CA GLU A 159 -9.92 -50.22 -20.50
C GLU A 159 -10.01 -48.96 -19.61
N GLY A 160 -8.86 -48.29 -19.40
CA GLY A 160 -8.73 -47.11 -18.55
C GLY A 160 -8.61 -47.40 -17.04
N LYS A 161 -8.64 -48.67 -16.62
CA LYS A 161 -8.44 -49.09 -15.22
C LYS A 161 -7.15 -49.87 -14.99
N LEU A 162 -6.18 -49.77 -15.92
CA LEU A 162 -4.87 -50.35 -15.70
C LEU A 162 -4.16 -49.61 -14.55
N ILE A 163 -3.24 -50.29 -13.87
CA ILE A 163 -2.41 -49.68 -12.81
C ILE A 163 -1.72 -48.40 -13.32
N VAL A 164 -1.25 -48.39 -14.57
CA VAL A 164 -0.63 -47.22 -15.19
C VAL A 164 -1.60 -46.04 -15.25
N ASN A 165 -2.85 -46.26 -15.70
CA ASN A 165 -3.87 -45.21 -15.73
C ASN A 165 -4.19 -44.66 -14.34
N ILE A 166 -4.24 -45.52 -13.31
CA ILE A 166 -4.48 -45.11 -11.92
C ILE A 166 -3.31 -44.29 -11.38
N VAL A 167 -2.07 -44.71 -11.68
CA VAL A 167 -0.86 -43.97 -11.30
C VAL A 167 -0.83 -42.60 -11.97
N ASP A 168 -1.17 -42.52 -13.26
CA ASP A 168 -1.18 -41.26 -14.00
C ASP A 168 -2.31 -40.34 -13.53
N ALA A 169 -3.52 -40.86 -13.31
CA ALA A 169 -4.63 -40.09 -12.74
C ALA A 169 -4.31 -39.56 -11.33
N TRP A 170 -3.58 -40.33 -10.52
CA TRP A 170 -3.11 -39.90 -9.20
C TRP A 170 -2.03 -38.81 -9.30
N LYS A 171 -1.09 -38.93 -10.23
CA LYS A 171 -0.07 -37.89 -10.49
C LYS A 171 -0.73 -36.57 -10.93
N ASP A 172 -1.71 -36.64 -11.83
CA ASP A 172 -2.49 -35.47 -12.26
C ASP A 172 -3.20 -34.79 -11.09
N LEU A 173 -3.76 -35.58 -10.17
CA LEU A 173 -4.38 -35.06 -8.95
C LEU A 173 -3.35 -34.33 -8.08
N GLU A 174 -2.18 -34.94 -7.85
CA GLU A 174 -1.10 -34.32 -7.05
C GLU A 174 -0.58 -33.02 -7.68
N LEU A 175 -0.53 -32.94 -9.01
CA LEU A 175 -0.20 -31.71 -9.72
C LEU A 175 -1.27 -30.63 -9.50
N ALA A 176 -2.55 -30.99 -9.58
CA ALA A 176 -3.65 -30.07 -9.32
C ALA A 176 -3.66 -29.58 -7.86
N GLU A 177 -3.37 -30.46 -6.90
CA GLU A 177 -3.23 -30.13 -5.48
C GLU A 177 -2.11 -29.12 -5.24
N LYS A 178 -0.92 -29.37 -5.79
CA LYS A 178 0.20 -28.45 -5.68
C LYS A 178 -0.13 -27.08 -6.26
N GLY A 179 -0.73 -27.06 -7.46
CA GLY A 179 -1.15 -25.82 -8.10
C GLY A 179 -2.22 -25.05 -7.30
N PHE A 180 -3.11 -25.76 -6.61
CA PHE A 180 -4.13 -25.17 -5.74
C PHE A 180 -3.51 -24.59 -4.46
N GLU A 181 -2.63 -25.33 -3.81
CA GLU A 181 -1.91 -24.88 -2.61
C GLU A 181 -1.06 -23.63 -2.93
N ASP A 182 -0.28 -23.67 -4.02
CA ASP A 182 0.54 -22.53 -4.43
C ASP A 182 -0.31 -21.29 -4.73
N TRP A 183 -1.48 -21.46 -5.32
CA TRP A 183 -2.43 -20.38 -5.58
C TRP A 183 -3.05 -19.85 -4.28
N LEU A 184 -3.56 -20.73 -3.40
CA LEU A 184 -4.17 -20.35 -2.12
C LEU A 184 -3.20 -19.54 -1.26
N LEU A 185 -1.95 -19.98 -1.16
CA LEU A 185 -0.93 -19.30 -0.37
C LEU A 185 -0.55 -17.95 -0.98
N ARG A 186 -0.50 -17.83 -2.31
CA ARG A 186 -0.26 -16.55 -2.99
C ARG A 186 -1.41 -15.58 -2.75
N GLU A 187 -2.64 -16.08 -2.84
CA GLU A 187 -3.85 -15.28 -2.65
C GLU A 187 -4.00 -14.80 -1.21
N LEU A 188 -3.75 -15.66 -0.22
CA LEU A 188 -3.72 -15.27 1.20
C LEU A 188 -2.74 -14.14 1.45
N ARG A 189 -1.50 -14.26 0.97
CA ARG A 189 -0.50 -13.20 1.12
C ARG A 189 -0.91 -11.90 0.43
N ARG A 190 -1.54 -12.00 -0.76
CA ARG A 190 -2.04 -10.83 -1.49
C ARG A 190 -3.12 -10.11 -0.70
N LEU A 191 -4.08 -10.85 -0.15
CA LEU A 191 -5.20 -10.31 0.64
C LEU A 191 -4.74 -9.73 1.99
N GLU A 192 -3.81 -10.38 2.68
CA GLU A 192 -3.18 -9.84 3.89
C GLU A 192 -2.45 -8.52 3.62
N ARG A 193 -1.72 -8.45 2.50
CA ARG A 193 -1.04 -7.23 2.06
C ARG A 193 -2.05 -6.12 1.73
N LEU A 194 -3.13 -6.44 1.02
CA LEU A 194 -4.22 -5.50 0.73
C LEU A 194 -4.85 -4.92 2.00
N ASP A 195 -5.19 -5.76 2.99
CA ASP A 195 -5.75 -5.31 4.26
C ASP A 195 -4.79 -4.39 5.01
N HIS A 196 -3.51 -4.75 5.08
CA HIS A 196 -2.49 -3.93 5.72
C HIS A 196 -2.32 -2.57 5.02
N LEU A 197 -2.20 -2.56 3.69
CA LEU A 197 -2.04 -1.33 2.90
C LEU A 197 -3.28 -0.44 3.00
N ALA A 198 -4.49 -1.01 2.97
CA ALA A 198 -5.73 -0.25 3.11
C ALA A 198 -5.80 0.45 4.48
N LYS A 199 -5.49 -0.27 5.57
CA LYS A 199 -5.41 0.33 6.92
C LYS A 199 -4.35 1.42 7.01
N LYS A 200 -3.16 1.17 6.44
CA LYS A 200 -2.07 2.13 6.42
C LYS A 200 -2.42 3.39 5.62
N PHE A 201 -3.08 3.24 4.48
CA PHE A 201 -3.60 4.34 3.65
C PHE A 201 -4.59 5.19 4.46
N GLN A 202 -5.60 4.56 5.07
CA GLN A 202 -6.60 5.24 5.88
C GLN A 202 -5.97 6.07 7.01
N HIS A 203 -5.07 5.45 7.76
CA HIS A 203 -4.38 6.12 8.86
C HIS A 203 -3.55 7.32 8.39
N LYS A 204 -2.76 7.16 7.32
CA LYS A 204 -1.94 8.26 6.78
C LYS A 204 -2.79 9.40 6.22
N CYS A 205 -3.88 9.10 5.52
CA CYS A 205 -4.80 10.11 5.02
C CYS A 205 -5.44 10.89 6.16
N ASN A 206 -5.96 10.21 7.20
CA ASN A 206 -6.58 10.88 8.35
C ASN A 206 -5.63 11.87 9.01
N ILE A 207 -4.38 11.46 9.27
CA ILE A 207 -3.38 12.35 9.88
C ILE A 207 -3.04 13.53 8.96
N HIS A 208 -2.97 13.31 7.64
CA HIS A 208 -2.71 14.39 6.69
C HIS A 208 -3.86 15.40 6.66
N GLU A 209 -5.10 14.93 6.56
CA GLU A 209 -6.30 15.78 6.51
C GLU A 209 -6.50 16.54 7.84
N GLU A 210 -6.21 15.92 8.98
CA GLU A 210 -6.24 16.61 10.28
C GLU A 210 -5.21 17.74 10.35
N TRP A 211 -4.01 17.50 9.80
CA TRP A 211 -2.97 18.53 9.72
C TRP A 211 -3.28 19.62 8.68
N SER A 212 -3.93 19.29 7.56
CA SER A 212 -4.23 20.26 6.49
C SER A 212 -5.42 21.16 6.83
N TYR A 213 -6.29 20.71 7.72
CA TYR A 213 -7.50 21.42 8.14
C TYR A 213 -7.23 22.89 8.54
N GLY A 214 -7.91 23.82 7.87
CA GLY A 214 -7.82 25.26 8.13
C GLY A 214 -6.55 25.96 7.60
N LYS A 215 -5.58 25.22 7.05
CA LYS A 215 -4.34 25.82 6.52
C LYS A 215 -4.59 26.66 5.27
N ILE A 216 -5.53 26.27 4.41
CA ILE A 216 -5.92 27.06 3.23
C ILE A 216 -6.48 28.43 3.64
N ASP A 217 -7.33 28.47 4.68
CA ASP A 217 -7.92 29.71 5.18
C ASP A 217 -6.85 30.63 5.77
N LEU A 218 -5.92 30.07 6.53
CA LEU A 218 -4.75 30.79 7.06
C LEU A 218 -3.93 31.42 5.93
N LEU A 219 -3.65 30.66 4.87
CA LEU A 219 -2.84 31.12 3.75
C LEU A 219 -3.53 32.19 2.90
N THR A 220 -4.86 32.14 2.82
CA THR A 220 -5.68 33.10 2.05
C THR A 220 -5.95 34.40 2.83
N SER A 221 -5.70 34.40 4.14
CA SER A 221 -5.86 35.58 4.98
C SER A 221 -5.03 36.77 4.50
N SER A 222 -5.61 37.97 4.63
CA SER A 222 -4.92 39.24 4.34
C SER A 222 -4.63 40.05 5.63
N ASP A 223 -4.42 39.33 6.73
CA ASP A 223 -4.05 39.85 8.06
C ASP A 223 -2.86 40.82 8.04
N PHE A 224 -1.88 40.58 7.17
CA PHE A 224 -0.67 41.38 7.05
C PHE A 224 -0.89 42.83 6.54
N LYS A 225 -2.01 43.13 5.88
CA LYS A 225 -2.23 44.43 5.20
C LYS A 225 -2.30 45.65 6.14
N ARG A 226 -2.52 45.46 7.44
CA ARG A 226 -2.68 46.54 8.42
C ARG A 226 -1.75 46.40 9.62
N CYS A 227 -0.68 45.64 9.47
CA CYS A 227 0.27 45.35 10.53
C CYS A 227 1.39 46.39 10.60
N SER A 228 1.94 46.59 11.80
CA SER A 228 3.19 47.35 11.96
C SER A 228 4.37 46.59 11.34
N LEU A 229 5.50 47.26 11.09
CA LEU A 229 6.71 46.62 10.56
C LEU A 229 7.17 45.44 11.43
N ASN A 230 7.07 45.57 12.75
CA ASN A 230 7.45 44.52 13.69
C ASN A 230 6.51 43.32 13.62
N ASP A 231 5.20 43.56 13.48
CA ASP A 231 4.20 42.51 13.33
C ASP A 231 4.34 41.79 11.99
N LEU A 232 4.62 42.53 10.90
CA LEU A 232 4.94 41.97 9.59
C LEU A 232 6.15 41.04 9.66
N ARG A 233 7.26 41.50 10.25
CA ARG A 233 8.45 40.67 10.48
C ARG A 233 8.14 39.43 11.31
N ALA A 234 7.26 39.54 12.30
CA ALA A 234 6.84 38.38 13.09
C ALA A 234 5.99 37.39 12.27
N LEU A 235 5.08 37.88 11.41
CA LEU A 235 4.31 37.08 10.47
C LEU A 235 5.21 36.39 9.43
N SER A 236 6.19 37.10 8.86
CA SER A 236 7.20 36.54 7.94
C SER A 236 7.95 35.36 8.59
N ARG A 237 8.38 35.50 9.85
CA ARG A 237 9.03 34.39 10.60
C ARG A 237 8.09 33.21 10.86
N LYS A 238 6.82 33.47 11.22
CA LYS A 238 5.81 32.41 11.38
C LYS A 238 5.56 31.68 10.07
N HIS A 239 5.51 32.41 8.95
CA HIS A 239 5.33 31.84 7.62
C HIS A 239 6.54 30.98 7.21
N LEU A 240 7.76 31.42 7.50
CA LEU A 240 8.96 30.59 7.27
C LEU A 240 8.93 29.27 8.07
N ALA A 241 8.47 29.31 9.32
CA ALA A 241 8.29 28.09 10.12
C ALA A 241 7.22 27.17 9.50
N PHE A 242 6.14 27.74 8.96
CA PHE A 242 5.12 27.00 8.22
C PHE A 242 5.67 26.37 6.93
N GLU A 243 6.52 27.07 6.17
CA GLU A 243 7.16 26.50 4.96
C GLU A 243 8.05 25.30 5.29
N SER A 244 8.76 25.35 6.42
CA SER A 244 9.54 24.21 6.93
C SER A 244 8.67 23.02 7.32
N ASP A 245 7.57 23.27 8.06
CA ASP A 245 6.57 22.25 8.41
C ASP A 245 5.93 21.64 7.14
N LEU A 246 5.58 22.47 6.16
CA LEU A 246 5.06 22.04 4.87
C LEU A 246 6.07 21.13 4.16
N ALA A 247 7.35 21.51 4.07
CA ALA A 247 8.37 20.67 3.43
C ALA A 247 8.53 19.29 4.12
N ALA A 248 8.43 19.24 5.45
CA ALA A 248 8.50 17.97 6.21
C ALA A 248 7.31 17.02 5.91
N HIS A 249 6.19 17.54 5.43
CA HIS A 249 5.00 16.76 5.10
C HIS A 249 4.98 16.20 3.66
N GLN A 250 5.93 16.60 2.80
CA GLN A 250 6.05 16.13 1.41
C GLN A 250 6.12 14.59 1.31
N ASP A 251 7.03 13.96 2.05
CA ASP A 251 7.21 12.50 2.07
C ASP A 251 5.93 11.76 2.47
N ARG A 252 5.10 12.36 3.33
CA ARG A 252 3.82 11.75 3.72
C ARG A 252 2.85 11.68 2.54
N VAL A 253 2.74 12.74 1.74
CA VAL A 253 1.86 12.79 0.58
C VAL A 253 2.35 11.82 -0.50
N GLU A 254 3.65 11.75 -0.74
CA GLU A 254 4.26 10.78 -1.67
C GLU A 254 3.98 9.34 -1.24
N GLN A 255 4.10 9.03 0.05
CA GLN A 255 3.76 7.70 0.57
C GLN A 255 2.27 7.37 0.43
N ILE A 256 1.37 8.34 0.62
CA ILE A 256 -0.07 8.14 0.40
C ILE A 256 -0.33 7.75 -1.05
N ALA A 257 0.26 8.48 -2.01
CA ALA A 257 0.15 8.19 -3.43
C ALA A 257 0.76 6.82 -3.81
N ALA A 258 1.94 6.49 -3.27
CA ALA A 258 2.58 5.20 -3.51
C ALA A 258 1.73 4.03 -2.99
N ILE A 259 1.14 4.15 -1.79
CA ILE A 259 0.25 3.11 -1.25
C ILE A 259 -1.02 2.98 -2.09
N ALA A 260 -1.62 4.09 -2.52
CA ALA A 260 -2.79 4.06 -3.41
C ALA A 260 -2.48 3.35 -4.73
N GLN A 261 -1.30 3.60 -5.31
CA GLN A 261 -0.85 2.93 -6.52
C GLN A 261 -0.61 1.43 -6.31
N GLU A 262 -0.03 1.05 -5.18
CA GLU A 262 0.15 -0.36 -4.83
C GLU A 262 -1.19 -1.09 -4.66
N LEU A 263 -2.17 -0.44 -4.03
CA LEU A 263 -3.55 -0.95 -3.92
C LEU A 263 -4.23 -1.11 -5.30
N ASN A 264 -3.96 -0.21 -6.26
CA ASN A 264 -4.42 -0.37 -7.65
C ASN A 264 -3.85 -1.65 -8.27
N VAL A 265 -2.53 -1.84 -8.21
CA VAL A 265 -1.85 -2.97 -8.84
C VAL A 265 -2.32 -4.31 -8.25
N LEU A 266 -2.60 -4.34 -6.95
CA LEU A 266 -3.06 -5.54 -6.26
C LEU A 266 -4.57 -5.82 -6.44
N GLY A 267 -5.33 -4.96 -7.12
CA GLY A 267 -6.75 -5.16 -7.39
C GLY A 267 -7.62 -5.05 -6.13
N TYR A 268 -7.46 -3.97 -5.37
CA TYR A 268 -8.30 -3.69 -4.21
C TYR A 268 -9.76 -3.37 -4.59
N ASP A 269 -10.75 -3.90 -3.87
CA ASP A 269 -12.18 -3.75 -4.22
C ASP A 269 -12.66 -2.29 -4.19
N GLN A 270 -12.23 -1.51 -3.18
CA GLN A 270 -12.66 -0.12 -3.00
C GLN A 270 -11.69 0.90 -3.61
N ILE A 271 -10.99 0.49 -4.67
CA ILE A 271 -9.92 1.30 -5.27
C ILE A 271 -10.39 2.65 -5.80
N VAL A 272 -11.64 2.73 -6.27
CA VAL A 272 -12.24 4.00 -6.73
C VAL A 272 -12.26 5.03 -5.60
N MET A 273 -12.66 4.63 -4.38
CA MET A 273 -12.70 5.55 -3.23
C MET A 273 -11.29 5.96 -2.78
N VAL A 274 -10.34 5.02 -2.81
CA VAL A 274 -8.92 5.27 -2.50
C VAL A 274 -8.34 6.29 -3.48
N ASN A 275 -8.52 6.09 -4.79
CA ASN A 275 -8.00 6.98 -5.82
C ASN A 275 -8.64 8.38 -5.73
N GLN A 276 -9.95 8.47 -5.51
CA GLN A 276 -10.62 9.75 -5.32
C GLN A 276 -10.09 10.51 -4.10
N ARG A 277 -9.86 9.82 -2.99
CA ARG A 277 -9.32 10.44 -1.78
C ARG A 277 -7.87 10.88 -1.96
N CYS A 278 -7.04 10.03 -2.57
CA CYS A 278 -5.65 10.36 -2.89
C CYS A 278 -5.58 11.60 -3.80
N GLN A 279 -6.43 11.66 -4.84
CA GLN A 279 -6.46 12.80 -5.74
C GLN A 279 -6.86 14.09 -5.03
N ARG A 280 -7.85 14.05 -4.12
CA ARG A 280 -8.21 15.22 -3.30
C ARG A 280 -7.04 15.71 -2.47
N ILE A 281 -6.33 14.80 -1.79
CA ILE A 281 -5.15 15.13 -0.99
C ILE A 281 -4.04 15.74 -1.86
N CYS A 282 -3.75 15.17 -3.03
CA CYS A 282 -2.75 15.72 -3.94
C CYS A 282 -3.15 17.11 -4.45
N ASN A 283 -4.41 17.31 -4.84
CA ASN A 283 -4.89 18.63 -5.29
C ASN A 283 -4.81 19.68 -4.17
N GLU A 284 -5.19 19.30 -2.95
CA GLU A 284 -5.10 20.16 -1.77
C GLU A 284 -3.64 20.50 -1.46
N TRP A 285 -2.73 19.53 -1.60
CA TRP A 285 -1.29 19.73 -1.43
C TRP A 285 -0.71 20.73 -2.44
N ASP A 286 -1.03 20.57 -3.72
CA ASP A 286 -0.60 21.49 -4.77
C ASP A 286 -1.13 22.90 -4.50
N GLN A 287 -2.41 23.01 -4.09
CA GLN A 287 -3.02 24.27 -3.71
C GLN A 287 -2.33 24.92 -2.49
N LEU A 288 -1.98 24.14 -1.46
CA LEU A 288 -1.23 24.62 -0.31
C LEU A 288 0.13 25.16 -0.74
N GLY A 289 0.84 24.47 -1.62
CA GLY A 289 2.11 24.94 -2.19
C GLY A 289 1.97 26.30 -2.90
N ASP A 290 0.99 26.42 -3.78
CA ASP A 290 0.72 27.65 -4.53
C ASP A 290 0.35 28.83 -3.63
N LEU A 291 -0.55 28.59 -2.67
CA LEU A 291 -0.99 29.63 -1.72
C LEU A 291 0.14 30.05 -0.79
N THR A 292 0.98 29.10 -0.36
CA THR A 292 2.17 29.39 0.47
C THR A 292 3.13 30.31 -0.26
N HIS A 293 3.40 30.04 -1.55
CA HIS A 293 4.25 30.87 -2.37
C HIS A 293 3.66 32.29 -2.58
N LYS A 294 2.36 32.37 -2.91
CA LYS A 294 1.65 33.66 -3.05
C LYS A 294 1.69 34.48 -1.77
N ARG A 295 1.45 33.85 -0.61
CA ARG A 295 1.51 34.52 0.69
C ARG A 295 2.91 35.01 1.01
N ARG A 296 3.96 34.22 0.73
CA ARG A 296 5.36 34.66 0.92
C ARG A 296 5.65 35.94 0.16
N ILE A 297 5.31 35.98 -1.14
CA ILE A 297 5.52 37.16 -1.99
C ILE A 297 4.76 38.36 -1.39
N ALA A 298 3.49 38.18 -1.06
CA ALA A 298 2.67 39.25 -0.52
C ALA A 298 3.19 39.81 0.83
N LEU A 299 3.69 38.93 1.72
CA LEU A 299 4.34 39.33 2.97
C LEU A 299 5.64 40.09 2.72
N THR A 300 6.50 39.59 1.83
CA THR A 300 7.77 40.26 1.47
C THR A 300 7.54 41.62 0.83
N ASP A 301 6.54 41.73 -0.07
CA ASP A 301 6.19 43.01 -0.69
C ASP A 301 5.65 44.01 0.34
N ALA A 302 4.76 43.57 1.25
CA ALA A 302 4.24 44.41 2.31
C ALA A 302 5.34 44.87 3.27
N GLU A 303 6.25 43.96 3.68
CA GLU A 303 7.39 44.28 4.54
C GLU A 303 8.30 45.33 3.88
N ARG A 304 8.62 45.15 2.58
CA ARG A 304 9.43 46.11 1.81
C ARG A 304 8.78 47.49 1.74
N ILE A 305 7.47 47.57 1.50
CA ILE A 305 6.74 48.85 1.42
C ILE A 305 6.77 49.57 2.76
N VAL A 306 6.46 48.87 3.85
CA VAL A 306 6.44 49.47 5.20
C VAL A 306 7.85 49.87 5.64
N GLU A 307 8.87 49.08 5.32
CA GLU A 307 10.28 49.42 5.59
C GLU A 307 10.75 50.66 4.82
N ARG A 308 10.29 50.84 3.57
CA ARG A 308 10.55 52.06 2.81
C ARG A 308 9.92 53.28 3.48
N ILE A 309 8.67 53.19 3.91
CA ILE A 309 7.98 54.28 4.62
C ILE A 309 8.69 54.60 5.94
N ASP A 310 9.07 53.58 6.71
CA ASP A 310 9.80 53.73 7.97
C ASP A 310 11.14 54.46 7.77
N THR A 311 11.87 54.11 6.72
CA THR A 311 13.13 54.78 6.35
C THR A 311 12.91 56.26 5.99
N LEU A 312 11.88 56.58 5.21
CA LEU A 312 11.52 57.96 4.86
C LEU A 312 11.14 58.78 6.11
N PHE A 313 10.38 58.18 7.03
CA PHE A 313 10.03 58.82 8.30
C PHE A 313 11.24 59.10 9.18
N LEU A 314 12.18 58.15 9.26
CA LEU A 314 13.42 58.34 10.02
C LEU A 314 14.31 59.42 9.41
N GLU A 315 14.45 59.46 8.07
CA GLU A 315 15.20 60.52 7.38
C GLU A 315 14.58 61.90 7.57
N TYR A 316 13.24 62.01 7.48
CA TYR A 316 12.53 63.24 7.80
C TYR A 316 12.83 63.71 9.22
N ALA A 317 12.71 62.83 10.21
CA ALA A 317 12.94 63.18 11.61
C ALA A 317 14.37 63.67 11.86
N LYS A 318 15.36 63.00 11.24
CA LYS A 318 16.78 63.38 11.32
C LYS A 318 17.07 64.76 10.73
N LYS A 319 16.41 65.14 9.62
CA LYS A 319 16.64 66.41 8.93
C LYS A 319 15.77 67.56 9.47
N ALA A 320 14.52 67.28 9.85
CA ALA A 320 13.57 68.29 10.29
C ALA A 320 13.99 68.94 11.62
N SER A 321 14.54 68.19 12.58
CA SER A 321 14.90 68.73 13.90
C SER A 321 16.04 69.78 13.82
N PRO A 322 17.21 69.50 13.19
CA PRO A 322 18.23 70.52 12.97
C PRO A 322 17.74 71.71 12.15
N TYR A 323 16.91 71.44 11.14
CA TYR A 323 16.38 72.49 10.26
C TYR A 323 15.41 73.43 11.00
N VAL A 324 14.54 72.91 11.87
CA VAL A 324 13.69 73.75 12.75
C VAL A 324 14.53 74.59 13.70
N ASN A 325 15.57 74.01 14.31
CA ASN A 325 16.46 74.79 15.19
C ASN A 325 17.15 75.92 14.43
N TRP A 326 17.56 75.67 13.19
CA TRP A 326 18.11 76.71 12.32
C TRP A 326 17.07 77.80 11.98
N LEU A 327 15.81 77.42 11.70
CA LEU A 327 14.73 78.38 11.45
C LEU A 327 14.45 79.26 12.66
N ASP A 328 14.43 78.68 13.86
CA ASP A 328 14.20 79.42 15.09
C ASP A 328 15.35 80.40 15.39
N GLY A 329 16.60 79.96 15.24
CA GLY A 329 17.76 80.84 15.35
C GLY A 329 17.76 81.97 14.30
N ALA A 330 17.48 81.64 13.03
CA ALA A 330 17.36 82.64 11.98
C ALA A 330 16.25 83.66 12.25
N ARG A 331 15.12 83.21 12.80
CA ARG A 331 14.01 84.09 13.20
C ARG A 331 14.40 85.02 14.35
N GLU A 332 15.14 84.51 15.34
CA GLU A 332 15.68 85.32 16.44
C GLU A 332 16.65 86.39 15.90
N ASP A 333 17.61 86.01 15.07
CA ASP A 333 18.61 86.93 14.49
C ASP A 333 17.97 88.03 13.62
N LEU A 334 16.93 87.69 12.85
CA LEU A 334 16.24 88.64 11.97
C LEU A 334 15.42 89.68 12.75
N VAL A 335 14.89 89.31 13.92
CA VAL A 335 14.06 90.18 14.78
C VAL A 335 14.91 90.89 15.86
N ASP A 336 16.18 90.52 16.01
CA ASP A 336 17.06 91.05 17.06
C ASP A 336 17.21 92.57 16.99
N MET A 337 17.07 93.24 18.13
CA MET A 337 17.19 94.70 18.22
C MET A 337 18.66 95.12 18.26
N PHE A 338 19.06 95.99 17.35
CA PHE A 338 20.41 96.54 17.32
C PHE A 338 20.44 98.00 17.78
N PHE A 339 21.45 98.35 18.58
CA PHE A 339 21.76 99.73 18.96
C PHE A 339 23.13 100.09 18.38
N ILE A 340 23.14 101.03 17.43
CA ILE A 340 24.33 101.35 16.65
C ILE A 340 24.68 102.82 16.83
N HIS A 341 25.98 103.12 16.91
CA HIS A 341 26.48 104.46 17.16
C HIS A 341 27.51 104.95 16.12
N THR A 342 27.92 104.08 15.20
CA THR A 342 28.90 104.38 14.14
C THR A 342 28.49 103.81 12.78
N LEU A 343 29.03 104.37 11.69
CA LEU A 343 28.81 103.85 10.34
C LEU A 343 29.46 102.48 10.09
N ASP A 344 30.58 102.18 10.75
CA ASP A 344 31.28 100.90 10.55
C ASP A 344 30.52 99.73 11.20
N GLU A 345 29.86 99.94 12.35
CA GLU A 345 29.01 98.93 13.00
C GLU A 345 27.79 98.55 12.13
N ILE A 346 27.09 99.51 11.53
CA ILE A 346 25.94 99.21 10.65
C ILE A 346 26.40 98.52 9.35
N ARG A 347 27.56 98.89 8.81
CA ARG A 347 28.15 98.18 7.66
C ARG A 347 28.47 96.72 7.98
N GLY A 348 28.98 96.45 9.18
CA GLY A 348 29.21 95.08 9.66
C GLY A 348 27.94 94.25 9.74
N LEU A 349 26.84 94.84 10.24
CA LEU A 349 25.54 94.15 10.31
C LEU A 349 24.93 93.91 8.92
N ILE A 350 25.07 94.87 7.99
CA ILE A 350 24.65 94.71 6.59
C ILE A 350 25.43 93.57 5.93
N GLU A 351 26.75 93.51 6.11
CA GLU A 351 27.59 92.44 5.56
C GLU A 351 27.21 91.07 6.16
N ALA A 352 27.00 90.98 7.47
CA ALA A 352 26.53 89.76 8.12
C ALA A 352 25.15 89.30 7.58
N HIS A 353 24.23 90.25 7.35
CA HIS A 353 22.93 89.95 6.76
C HIS A 353 23.04 89.50 5.29
N HIS A 354 23.96 90.08 4.50
CA HIS A 354 24.26 89.59 3.15
C HIS A 354 24.81 88.16 3.15
N GLN A 355 25.72 87.83 4.08
CA GLN A 355 26.22 86.47 4.24
C GLN A 355 25.12 85.50 4.65
N PHE A 356 24.21 85.89 5.55
CA PHE A 356 23.03 85.09 5.88
C PHE A 356 22.16 84.84 4.65
N LYS A 357 21.83 85.88 3.87
CA LYS A 357 21.04 85.74 2.62
C LYS A 357 21.68 84.79 1.61
N ALA A 358 23.01 84.70 1.56
CA ALA A 358 23.70 83.75 0.70
C ALA A 358 23.42 82.28 1.08
N THR A 359 23.14 81.98 2.36
CA THR A 359 22.82 80.62 2.84
C THR A 359 21.35 80.21 2.59
N LEU A 360 20.46 81.17 2.30
CA LEU A 360 19.03 80.91 2.09
C LEU A 360 18.75 79.97 0.90
N GLY A 361 19.59 79.99 -0.13
CA GLY A 361 19.44 79.10 -1.30
C GLY A 361 19.65 77.63 -0.93
N GLU A 362 20.65 77.33 -0.09
CA GLU A 362 20.90 75.99 0.42
C GLU A 362 19.80 75.57 1.41
N ALA A 363 19.35 76.48 2.27
CA ALA A 363 18.25 76.25 3.20
C ALA A 363 16.92 75.95 2.48
N ASP A 364 16.62 76.65 1.37
CA ASP A 364 15.44 76.38 0.53
C ASP A 364 15.52 74.99 -0.13
N ALA A 365 16.70 74.61 -0.59
CA ALA A 365 16.93 73.27 -1.16
C ALA A 365 16.71 72.17 -0.10
N GLU A 366 17.19 72.38 1.13
CA GLU A 366 16.99 71.43 2.22
C GLU A 366 15.53 71.37 2.68
N TYR A 367 14.82 72.51 2.74
CA TYR A 367 13.37 72.55 2.98
C TYR A 367 12.61 71.70 1.95
N LYS A 368 12.86 71.93 0.67
CA LYS A 368 12.23 71.16 -0.42
C LYS A 368 12.53 69.67 -0.30
N ASN A 369 13.75 69.31 0.08
CA ASN A 369 14.14 67.92 0.31
C ASN A 369 13.35 67.30 1.47
N ILE A 370 13.25 67.99 2.61
CA ILE A 370 12.50 67.53 3.80
C ILE A 370 11.02 67.32 3.48
N ILE A 371 10.38 68.28 2.78
CA ILE A 371 8.97 68.16 2.38
C ILE A 371 8.77 67.04 1.35
N ARG A 372 9.73 66.84 0.44
CA ARG A 372 9.67 65.74 -0.53
C ARG A 372 9.65 64.38 0.16
N LEU A 373 10.42 64.15 1.22
CA LEU A 373 10.43 62.88 1.96
C LEU A 373 9.03 62.50 2.49
N VAL A 374 8.29 63.46 3.04
CA VAL A 374 6.93 63.23 3.53
C VAL A 374 5.95 63.05 2.38
N THR A 375 6.13 63.78 1.30
CA THR A 375 5.30 63.65 0.10
C THR A 375 5.45 62.26 -0.53
N GLU A 376 6.69 61.76 -0.63
CA GLU A 376 7.01 60.41 -1.11
C GLU A 376 6.43 59.33 -0.19
N ALA A 377 6.50 59.52 1.13
CA ALA A 377 5.88 58.62 2.09
C ALA A 377 4.34 58.58 1.94
N ARG A 378 3.69 59.75 1.80
CA ARG A 378 2.23 59.84 1.52
C ARG A 378 1.86 59.18 0.21
N GLN A 379 2.64 59.39 -0.85
CA GLN A 379 2.42 58.78 -2.15
C GLN A 379 2.55 57.26 -2.08
N THR A 380 3.59 56.75 -1.42
CA THR A 380 3.82 55.31 -1.22
C THR A 380 2.66 54.66 -0.46
N CYS A 381 2.12 55.33 0.58
CA CYS A 381 0.92 54.88 1.27
C CYS A 381 -0.29 54.80 0.33
N GLN A 382 -0.54 55.86 -0.47
CA GLN A 382 -1.69 55.92 -1.38
C GLN A 382 -1.64 54.86 -2.48
N GLU A 383 -0.49 54.69 -3.13
CA GLU A 383 -0.29 53.70 -4.20
C GLU A 383 -0.53 52.26 -3.72
N ASN A 384 -0.28 52.00 -2.43
CA ASN A 384 -0.41 50.67 -1.83
C ASN A 384 -1.67 50.51 -0.95
N GLY A 385 -2.57 51.50 -0.94
CA GLY A 385 -3.82 51.47 -0.18
C GLY A 385 -3.64 51.41 1.35
N LEU A 386 -2.52 51.93 1.86
CA LEU A 386 -2.21 52.02 3.28
C LEU A 386 -2.67 53.36 3.85
N GLU A 387 -3.12 53.37 5.10
CA GLU A 387 -3.42 54.61 5.82
C GLU A 387 -2.11 55.35 6.14
N PHE A 388 -2.07 56.65 5.85
CA PHE A 388 -0.93 57.48 6.21
C PHE A 388 -0.97 57.77 7.71
N VAL A 389 -0.01 57.23 8.45
CA VAL A 389 0.13 57.41 9.90
C VAL A 389 1.09 58.56 10.19
N SER A 390 0.88 59.26 11.31
CA SER A 390 1.82 60.28 11.79
C SER A 390 3.22 59.68 12.00
N ASN A 391 4.25 60.46 11.68
CA ASN A 391 5.64 60.04 11.84
C ASN A 391 5.93 59.69 13.33
N PRO A 392 6.38 58.46 13.65
CA PRO A 392 6.62 58.04 15.02
C PRO A 392 7.94 58.60 15.60
N TYR A 393 8.82 59.15 14.77
CA TYR A 393 10.16 59.61 15.16
C TYR A 393 10.28 61.13 15.35
N SER A 394 9.26 61.90 14.95
CA SER A 394 9.27 63.36 15.07
C SER A 394 7.88 63.93 15.30
N ASN A 395 7.78 64.89 16.22
CA ASN A 395 6.56 65.64 16.48
C ASN A 395 6.39 66.85 15.53
N ILE A 396 7.43 67.20 14.76
CA ILE A 396 7.42 68.35 13.86
C ILE A 396 6.54 68.03 12.66
N LYS A 397 5.44 68.76 12.52
CA LYS A 397 4.53 68.60 11.39
C LYS A 397 5.06 69.31 10.14
N PRO A 398 4.87 68.76 8.93
CA PRO A 398 5.27 69.42 7.68
C PRO A 398 4.63 70.80 7.52
N GLU A 399 3.39 70.97 8.01
CA GLU A 399 2.66 72.23 7.96
C GLU A 399 3.29 73.29 8.89
N GLU A 400 3.77 72.88 10.08
CA GLU A 400 4.50 73.75 11.01
C GLU A 400 5.84 74.18 10.42
N LEU A 401 6.58 73.23 9.83
CA LEU A 401 7.85 73.53 9.17
C LEU A 401 7.67 74.54 8.03
N SER A 402 6.62 74.37 7.23
CA SER A 402 6.29 75.28 6.14
C SER A 402 5.91 76.68 6.65
N ALA A 403 5.20 76.77 7.77
CA ALA A 403 4.88 78.05 8.39
C ALA A 403 6.15 78.78 8.88
N LYS A 404 7.05 78.07 9.60
CA LYS A 404 8.33 78.65 10.07
C LYS A 404 9.22 79.11 8.92
N TRP A 405 9.27 78.36 7.83
CA TRP A 405 10.03 78.77 6.63
C TRP A 405 9.45 80.03 5.99
N ASN A 406 8.13 80.11 5.84
CA ASN A 406 7.47 81.30 5.30
C ASN A 406 7.69 82.54 6.17
N ASP A 407 7.69 82.38 7.50
CA ASP A 407 8.00 83.46 8.46
C ASP A 407 9.42 83.99 8.25
N VAL A 408 10.43 83.12 8.16
CA VAL A 408 11.82 83.54 7.89
C VAL A 408 11.92 84.26 6.54
N GLN A 409 11.27 83.74 5.49
CA GLN A 409 11.25 84.39 4.17
C GLN A 409 10.61 85.78 4.20
N ALA A 410 9.58 86.00 5.03
CA ALA A 410 8.94 87.30 5.18
C ALA A 410 9.77 88.29 6.02
N LEU A 411 10.53 87.81 6.99
CA LEU A 411 11.37 88.64 7.86
C LEU A 411 12.65 89.14 7.17
N VAL A 412 13.18 88.40 6.20
CA VAL A 412 14.38 88.81 5.43
C VAL A 412 14.22 90.20 4.79
N PRO A 413 13.20 90.47 3.95
CA PRO A 413 13.02 91.79 3.34
C PRO A 413 12.70 92.88 4.37
N GLN A 414 12.06 92.53 5.49
CA GLN A 414 11.82 93.47 6.59
C GLN A 414 13.14 93.90 7.24
N ARG A 415 14.03 92.94 7.53
CA ARG A 415 15.36 93.19 8.09
C ARG A 415 16.24 94.03 7.15
N ASP A 416 16.17 93.77 5.84
CA ASP A 416 16.81 94.60 4.82
C ASP A 416 16.36 96.07 4.93
N GLN A 417 15.06 96.30 5.07
CA GLN A 417 14.49 97.65 5.20
C GLN A 417 14.90 98.35 6.50
N ASP A 418 14.92 97.62 7.62
CA ASP A 418 15.32 98.16 8.93
C ASP A 418 16.81 98.55 8.94
N LEU A 419 17.69 97.72 8.38
CA LEU A 419 19.11 97.99 8.26
C LEU A 419 19.40 99.19 7.33
N GLU A 420 18.71 99.27 6.19
CA GLU A 420 18.85 100.41 5.26
C GLU A 420 18.39 101.73 5.92
N THR A 421 17.28 101.70 6.66
CA THR A 421 16.76 102.88 7.36
C THR A 421 17.74 103.38 8.42
N GLU A 422 18.33 102.48 9.21
CA GLU A 422 19.34 102.87 10.21
C GLU A 422 20.65 103.30 9.53
N PHE A 423 21.06 102.70 8.42
CA PHE A 423 22.22 103.14 7.64
C PHE A 423 22.06 104.57 7.14
N ILE A 424 20.91 104.92 6.55
CA ILE A 424 20.61 106.28 6.10
C ILE A 424 20.68 107.26 7.28
N LYS A 425 20.11 106.88 8.43
CA LYS A 425 20.13 107.71 9.65
C LYS A 425 21.54 107.92 10.19
N GLN A 426 22.38 106.89 10.27
CA GLN A 426 23.77 107.03 10.71
C GLN A 426 24.61 107.83 9.70
N GLN A 427 24.35 107.69 8.40
CA GLN A 427 24.99 108.51 7.37
C GLN A 427 24.60 109.98 7.50
N GLN A 428 23.34 110.28 7.85
CA GLN A 428 22.92 111.66 8.16
C GLN A 428 23.62 112.18 9.43
N ASN A 429 23.68 111.37 10.49
CA ASN A 429 24.35 111.74 11.75
C ASN A 429 25.84 112.07 11.55
N GLU A 430 26.55 111.34 10.69
CA GLU A 430 27.94 111.66 10.33
C GLU A 430 28.08 112.95 9.53
N ARG A 431 27.12 113.32 8.69
CA ARG A 431 27.15 114.62 7.98
C ARG A 431 26.96 115.82 8.91
N PHE A 432 26.39 115.60 10.10
CA PHE A 432 26.19 116.62 11.12
C PHE A 432 27.32 116.68 12.16
N ARG A 433 28.23 115.69 12.18
CA ARG A 433 29.47 115.70 12.96
C ARG A 433 30.60 116.32 12.13
#